data_AF-A0A8J2TLB2-F1
#
_entry.id   AF-A0A8J2TLB2-F1
#
_cell.length_a   1.000
_cell.length_b   1.000
_cell.length_c   1.000
_cell.angle_alpha   90.00
_cell.angle_beta   90.00
_cell.angle_gamma   90.00
#
_symmetry.space_group_name_H-M   'P 1'
#
loop_
_entity.id
_entity.type
_entity.pdbx_description
1 polymer ?
#
loop_
_entity_poly.entity_id
_entity_poly.type
_entity_poly.pdbx_seq_one_letter_code
_entity_poly.pdbx_strand_id
1 'polypeptide(L)'
;MFGSPIKYSDFFNASVPANPINLIKSIPKGELIASIAAVNTRLKPIFNTSFDNSKENQIDALRAILLDLENPIKSGIAAPYIGQYSEMPENEVLFTRVTCLYAYQEILATSGFVATRPPQYTPKQRVDLFKYLLICNERILFFDRSYSGNAHKILGKRFFEYFMFKELPHNQYYFIPHPLNRFYIGWYLMDKLITDSFFSNHFKDYLSITFGLDDITEFFKYIIGQFFGSNDDKLKVTYLKIKVKNTQAIQVLTELSKRYGIPLPAHTDLNVLDFLELKKSPVYDGGVKNGIHTFIIMDSILFLEKIYSLFINDFWFDYLKPQVICNRKDWGNFIGDKFFEPFINEIFKNISTSNKRVNYLNQDYLTFDINGKGHVEYADFYYRYKNKVLLIEAKSNYLPLINGFKTVNTIADFNKINVNQFYKDFGLLQLVEKTLFKFNEYKTFIKDPEFRKKGKLKIYPLLLLNEPIISLGPSNLAFRKKFDEMLSAKGIDKEFKSIRIMPLSILNISEFQDIEQSIIDRDQCLFNLFQMHFSATDFTKIKTTHEAATPLSIIINKHIPHHKKISKDVRKFKWLGFNKNK
;
A
#
# COMPACT_ATOMS: atom_id res chain seq x y z
N MET A 1 -2.12 7.81 -13.64
CA MET A 1 -0.77 8.41 -13.55
C MET A 1 -0.71 9.16 -12.22
N PHE A 2 0.41 9.09 -11.49
CA PHE A 2 0.55 9.89 -10.27
C PHE A 2 0.71 11.35 -10.68
N GLY A 3 -0.10 12.25 -10.12
CA GLY A 3 0.03 13.67 -10.40
C GLY A 3 1.34 14.21 -9.83
N SER A 4 1.99 15.13 -10.54
CA SER A 4 3.16 15.85 -10.05
C SER A 4 2.71 16.94 -9.07
N PRO A 5 3.11 16.91 -7.78
CA PRO A 5 2.69 17.91 -6.82
C PRO A 5 3.26 19.29 -7.16
N ILE A 6 2.39 20.30 -7.22
CA ILE A 6 2.80 21.67 -7.49
C ILE A 6 3.52 22.26 -6.27
N LYS A 7 4.67 22.89 -6.49
CA LYS A 7 5.46 23.53 -5.42
C LYS A 7 4.92 24.93 -5.10
N TYR A 8 5.12 25.34 -3.85
CA TYR A 8 4.82 26.72 -3.43
C TYR A 8 5.60 27.74 -4.26
N SER A 9 6.90 27.51 -4.50
CA SER A 9 7.74 28.41 -5.29
C SER A 9 7.18 28.69 -6.67
N ASP A 10 6.63 27.65 -7.31
CA ASP A 10 6.19 27.69 -8.70
C ASP A 10 4.79 28.31 -8.79
N PHE A 11 3.91 28.00 -7.83
CA PHE A 11 2.56 28.56 -7.79
C PHE A 11 2.54 30.02 -7.33
N PHE A 12 3.31 30.41 -6.32
CA PHE A 12 3.26 31.78 -5.78
C PHE A 12 4.38 32.70 -6.29
N ASN A 13 5.30 32.18 -7.11
CA ASN A 13 6.50 32.91 -7.56
C ASN A 13 7.25 33.56 -6.39
N ALA A 14 7.34 32.83 -5.27
CA ALA A 14 7.88 33.34 -4.01
C ALA A 14 8.75 32.28 -3.31
N SER A 15 9.75 32.71 -2.56
CA SER A 15 10.56 31.79 -1.76
C SER A 15 9.77 31.25 -0.56
N VAL A 16 10.03 29.97 -0.21
CA VAL A 16 9.46 29.36 0.98
C VAL A 16 9.86 30.16 2.22
N PRO A 17 8.92 30.57 3.09
CA PRO A 17 9.24 31.26 4.33
C PRO A 17 10.18 30.44 5.22
N ALA A 18 11.07 31.10 5.97
CA ALA A 18 12.02 30.40 6.85
C ALA A 18 11.33 29.52 7.90
N ASN A 19 10.15 29.93 8.39
CA ASN A 19 9.34 29.19 9.37
C ASN A 19 7.91 28.94 8.84
N PRO A 20 7.70 27.99 7.91
CA PRO A 20 6.40 27.78 7.27
C PRO A 20 5.25 27.50 8.23
N ILE A 21 5.53 26.75 9.32
CA ILE A 21 4.51 26.39 10.31
C ILE A 21 3.88 27.62 10.99
N ASN A 22 4.59 28.76 11.04
CA ASN A 22 4.06 29.99 11.63
C ASN A 22 2.92 30.60 10.80
N LEU A 23 2.81 30.28 9.51
CA LEU A 23 1.68 30.71 8.67
C LEU A 23 0.33 30.26 9.25
N ILE A 24 0.30 29.09 9.90
CA ILE A 24 -0.93 28.44 10.33
C ILE A 24 -1.12 28.40 11.85
N LYS A 25 -0.20 28.96 12.65
CA LYS A 25 -0.31 28.96 14.12
C LYS A 25 -1.51 29.73 14.66
N SER A 26 -2.04 30.67 13.88
CA SER A 26 -3.26 31.41 14.22
C SER A 26 -4.55 30.60 14.06
N ILE A 27 -4.46 29.35 13.58
CA ILE A 27 -5.57 28.42 13.40
C ILE A 27 -5.47 27.34 14.49
N PRO A 28 -6.56 27.03 15.23
CA PRO A 28 -6.59 25.94 16.18
C PRO A 28 -6.18 24.60 15.56
N LYS A 29 -5.42 23.81 16.31
CA LYS A 29 -4.89 22.51 15.86
C LYS A 29 -5.99 21.60 15.31
N GLY A 30 -7.08 21.37 16.05
CA GLY A 30 -8.15 20.47 15.63
C GLY A 30 -8.83 20.89 14.32
N GLU A 31 -8.82 22.19 14.01
CA GLU A 31 -9.45 22.74 12.80
C GLU A 31 -8.54 22.63 11.59
N LEU A 32 -7.22 22.71 11.79
CA LEU A 32 -6.23 22.33 10.78
C LEU A 32 -6.38 20.85 10.43
N ILE A 33 -6.45 19.98 11.44
CA ILE A 33 -6.64 18.54 11.24
C ILE A 33 -7.94 18.26 10.47
N ALA A 34 -9.06 18.87 10.86
CA ALA A 34 -10.33 18.72 10.17
C ALA A 34 -10.29 19.22 8.72
N SER A 35 -9.66 20.37 8.47
CA SER A 35 -9.54 20.96 7.13
C SER A 35 -8.70 20.08 6.19
N ILE A 36 -7.60 19.52 6.69
CA ILE A 36 -6.76 18.60 5.92
C ILE A 36 -7.47 17.24 5.73
N ALA A 37 -8.26 16.79 6.71
CA ALA A 37 -9.07 15.57 6.57
C ALA A 37 -10.12 15.71 5.46
N ALA A 38 -10.70 16.90 5.31
CA ALA A 38 -11.60 17.22 4.20
C ALA A 38 -10.93 17.09 2.83
N VAL A 39 -9.65 17.47 2.72
CA VAL A 39 -8.85 17.31 1.50
C VAL A 39 -8.55 15.84 1.27
N ASN A 40 -8.00 15.15 2.26
CA ASN A 40 -7.61 13.74 2.12
C ASN A 40 -8.81 12.84 1.77
N THR A 41 -9.98 13.13 2.35
CA THR A 41 -11.24 12.42 2.04
C THR A 41 -11.68 12.63 0.59
N ARG A 42 -11.52 13.83 0.02
CA ARG A 42 -11.83 14.12 -1.39
C ARG A 42 -10.85 13.42 -2.33
N LEU A 43 -9.55 13.41 -2.00
CA LEU A 43 -8.55 12.70 -2.78
C LEU A 43 -8.78 11.19 -2.76
N LYS A 44 -9.27 10.67 -1.63
CA LYS A 44 -9.54 9.24 -1.45
C LYS A 44 -10.83 8.98 -0.67
N PRO A 45 -12.00 8.99 -1.35
CA PRO A 45 -13.24 8.54 -0.74
C PRO A 45 -13.11 7.08 -0.26
N ILE A 46 -13.76 6.76 0.86
CA ILE A 46 -13.54 5.47 1.56
C ILE A 46 -13.88 4.25 0.71
N PHE A 47 -14.80 4.38 -0.24
CA PHE A 47 -15.25 3.29 -1.13
C PHE A 47 -14.43 3.16 -2.42
N ASN A 48 -13.64 4.16 -2.79
CA ASN A 48 -12.92 4.14 -4.06
C ASN A 48 -11.74 3.15 -4.03
N THR A 49 -11.40 2.54 -5.16
CA THR A 49 -10.19 1.71 -5.32
C THR A 49 -9.05 2.42 -6.05
N SER A 50 -9.16 3.75 -6.19
CA SER A 50 -8.17 4.64 -6.80
C SER A 50 -8.22 6.02 -6.14
N PHE A 51 -7.14 6.78 -6.23
CA PHE A 51 -7.15 8.22 -5.90
C PHE A 51 -7.89 8.97 -7.01
N ASP A 52 -8.61 10.02 -6.63
CA ASP A 52 -9.18 10.98 -7.57
C ASP A 52 -8.27 12.21 -7.64
N ASN A 53 -7.38 12.19 -8.64
CA ASN A 53 -6.47 13.28 -8.92
C ASN A 53 -6.95 14.15 -10.10
N SER A 54 -8.23 14.04 -10.47
CA SER A 54 -8.80 14.86 -11.54
C SER A 54 -8.71 16.35 -11.21
N LYS A 55 -8.58 17.19 -12.24
CA LYS A 55 -8.48 18.64 -12.07
C LYS A 55 -9.73 19.20 -11.36
N GLU A 56 -10.88 18.62 -11.65
CA GLU A 56 -12.16 18.90 -11.00
C GLU A 56 -12.11 18.63 -9.49
N ASN A 57 -11.59 17.46 -9.08
CA ASN A 57 -11.49 17.11 -7.66
C ASN A 57 -10.44 17.95 -6.93
N GLN A 58 -9.34 18.30 -7.60
CA GLN A 58 -8.32 19.22 -7.06
C GLN A 58 -8.92 20.62 -6.81
N ILE A 59 -9.77 21.11 -7.72
CA ILE A 59 -10.54 22.35 -7.54
C ILE A 59 -11.55 22.23 -6.38
N ASP A 60 -12.28 21.11 -6.27
CA ASP A 60 -13.20 20.87 -5.14
C ASP A 60 -12.45 20.89 -3.79
N ALA A 61 -11.28 20.26 -3.73
CA ALA A 61 -10.43 20.26 -2.54
C ALA A 61 -9.89 21.65 -2.19
N LEU A 62 -9.47 22.44 -3.19
CA LEU A 62 -9.05 23.83 -2.98
C LEU A 62 -10.19 24.68 -2.41
N ARG A 63 -11.39 24.58 -3.00
CA ARG A 63 -12.59 25.27 -2.51
C ARG A 63 -12.97 24.82 -1.10
N ALA A 64 -12.76 23.55 -0.75
CA ALA A 64 -12.99 23.07 0.61
C ALA A 64 -12.04 23.70 1.64
N ILE A 65 -10.73 23.81 1.34
CA ILE A 65 -9.77 24.48 2.23
C ILE A 65 -10.12 25.96 2.40
N LEU A 66 -10.52 26.61 1.31
CA LEU A 66 -10.85 28.03 1.29
C LEU A 66 -12.27 28.35 1.80
N LEU A 67 -13.06 27.32 2.15
CA LEU A 67 -14.48 27.43 2.53
C LEU A 67 -15.34 28.14 1.47
N ASP A 68 -15.09 27.83 0.20
CA ASP A 68 -15.66 28.50 -0.97
C ASP A 68 -16.60 27.57 -1.79
N LEU A 69 -17.11 26.51 -1.17
CA LEU A 69 -17.92 25.48 -1.83
C LEU A 69 -19.31 25.96 -2.25
N GLU A 70 -19.85 26.97 -1.56
CA GLU A 70 -21.19 27.51 -1.82
C GLU A 70 -21.18 28.63 -2.88
N ASN A 71 -20.03 29.24 -3.16
CA ASN A 71 -19.90 30.29 -4.17
C ASN A 71 -19.72 29.70 -5.58
N PRO A 72 -20.25 30.34 -6.65
CA PRO A 72 -19.94 29.93 -8.02
C PRO A 72 -18.43 29.88 -8.29
N ILE A 73 -17.95 28.92 -9.07
CA ILE A 73 -16.51 28.66 -9.33
C ILE A 73 -15.73 29.91 -9.81
N LYS A 74 -16.39 30.78 -10.59
CA LYS A 74 -15.78 32.01 -11.14
C LYS A 74 -15.87 33.21 -10.19
N SER A 75 -16.31 33.00 -8.95
CA SER A 75 -16.52 34.02 -7.92
C SER A 75 -16.03 33.50 -6.57
N GLY A 76 -15.93 34.38 -5.57
CA GLY A 76 -15.43 33.98 -4.25
C GLY A 76 -13.91 34.02 -4.15
N ILE A 77 -13.40 33.55 -3.00
CA ILE A 77 -11.99 33.65 -2.65
C ILE A 77 -11.12 32.66 -3.46
N ALA A 78 -11.67 31.54 -3.92
CA ALA A 78 -10.91 30.52 -4.64
C ALA A 78 -10.70 30.86 -6.11
N ALA A 79 -11.56 31.70 -6.70
CA ALA A 79 -11.54 32.04 -8.13
C ALA A 79 -10.15 32.39 -8.71
N PRO A 80 -9.34 33.28 -8.12
CA PRO A 80 -8.02 33.60 -8.68
C PRO A 80 -7.07 32.38 -8.68
N TYR A 81 -7.13 31.56 -7.62
CA TYR A 81 -6.28 30.37 -7.50
C TYR A 81 -6.73 29.24 -8.43
N ILE A 82 -8.04 29.11 -8.66
CA ILE A 82 -8.59 28.19 -9.66
C ILE A 82 -8.16 28.60 -11.06
N GLY A 83 -8.22 29.90 -11.39
CA GLY A 83 -7.76 30.42 -12.68
C GLY A 83 -6.30 30.06 -12.93
N GLN A 84 -5.44 30.34 -11.95
CA GLN A 84 -4.02 29.99 -12.03
C GLN A 84 -3.76 28.48 -12.16
N TYR A 85 -4.42 27.65 -11.34
CA TYR A 85 -4.28 26.19 -11.46
C TYR A 85 -4.83 25.66 -12.79
N SER A 86 -5.82 26.34 -13.38
CA SER A 86 -6.40 25.94 -14.66
C SER A 86 -5.41 26.07 -15.82
N GLU A 87 -4.43 26.95 -15.72
CA GLU A 87 -3.37 27.14 -16.71
C GLU A 87 -2.24 26.11 -16.59
N MET A 88 -2.17 25.38 -15.46
CA MET A 88 -1.15 24.36 -15.22
C MET A 88 -1.41 23.06 -16.01
N PRO A 89 -0.35 22.31 -16.37
CA PRO A 89 -0.46 21.02 -17.07
C PRO A 89 -1.42 20.03 -16.40
N GLU A 90 -2.08 19.18 -17.18
CA GLU A 90 -3.09 18.23 -16.68
C GLU A 90 -2.54 17.22 -15.65
N ASN A 91 -1.25 16.90 -15.73
CA ASN A 91 -0.61 15.97 -14.81
C ASN A 91 -0.18 16.63 -13.49
N GLU A 92 -0.36 17.94 -13.31
CA GLU A 92 -0.02 18.65 -12.08
C GLU A 92 -1.20 18.70 -11.09
N VAL A 93 -0.89 18.50 -9.81
CA VAL A 93 -1.89 18.42 -8.74
C VAL A 93 -1.54 19.33 -7.57
N LEU A 94 -2.56 19.96 -6.97
CA LEU A 94 -2.40 20.83 -5.81
C LEU A 94 -2.14 20.01 -4.53
N PHE A 95 -2.84 18.89 -4.38
CA PHE A 95 -2.83 18.08 -3.17
C PHE A 95 -2.66 16.60 -3.49
N THR A 96 -1.85 15.94 -2.67
CA THR A 96 -1.72 14.48 -2.65
C THR A 96 -2.01 13.95 -1.24
N ARG A 97 -2.23 12.64 -1.13
CA ARG A 97 -2.28 11.96 0.18
C ARG A 97 -1.01 12.22 0.98
N VAL A 98 0.16 12.18 0.34
CA VAL A 98 1.46 12.37 1.01
C VAL A 98 1.60 13.80 1.54
N THR A 99 1.10 14.80 0.80
CA THR A 99 0.99 16.19 1.27
C THR A 99 0.22 16.27 2.58
N CYS A 100 -0.94 15.60 2.64
CA CYS A 100 -1.80 15.59 3.83
C CYS A 100 -1.09 14.91 5.02
N LEU A 101 -0.47 13.74 4.79
CA LEU A 101 0.28 13.01 5.82
C LEU A 101 1.44 13.84 6.37
N TYR A 102 2.21 14.48 5.49
CA TYR A 102 3.30 15.36 5.91
C TYR A 102 2.81 16.53 6.77
N ALA A 103 1.74 17.20 6.32
CA ALA A 103 1.14 18.31 7.06
C ALA A 103 0.64 17.88 8.45
N TYR A 104 -0.04 16.74 8.56
CA TYR A 104 -0.47 16.21 9.85
C TYR A 104 0.71 15.97 10.79
N GLN A 105 1.78 15.33 10.32
CA GLN A 105 2.93 15.01 11.15
C GLN A 105 3.57 16.29 11.72
N GLU A 106 3.78 17.31 10.89
CA GLU A 106 4.31 18.59 11.35
C GLU A 106 3.39 19.30 12.35
N ILE A 107 2.08 19.33 12.09
CA ILE A 107 1.08 19.96 12.97
C ILE A 107 0.99 19.24 14.32
N LEU A 108 1.00 17.91 14.31
CA LEU A 108 0.93 17.10 15.53
C LEU A 108 2.17 17.31 16.39
N ALA A 109 3.36 17.31 15.79
CA ALA A 109 4.63 17.51 16.48
C ALA A 109 4.85 18.96 16.98
N THR A 110 4.12 19.94 16.43
CA THR A 110 4.26 21.35 16.79
C THR A 110 3.32 21.77 17.92
N SER A 111 3.80 22.63 18.82
CA SER A 111 3.01 23.31 19.85
C SER A 111 2.82 24.80 19.53
N GLY A 112 2.03 25.53 20.35
CA GLY A 112 1.83 26.97 20.19
C GLY A 112 0.80 27.37 19.12
N PHE A 113 -0.13 26.48 18.80
CA PHE A 113 -1.36 26.84 18.09
C PHE A 113 -2.32 27.56 19.05
N VAL A 114 -3.16 28.45 18.53
CA VAL A 114 -4.21 29.08 19.34
C VAL A 114 -5.17 28.03 19.91
N ALA A 115 -5.55 28.17 21.18
CA ALA A 115 -6.40 27.20 21.87
C ALA A 115 -7.89 27.38 21.57
N THR A 116 -8.33 28.62 21.36
CA THR A 116 -9.74 28.97 21.15
C THR A 116 -10.04 29.17 19.66
N ARG A 117 -11.18 28.64 19.23
CA ARG A 117 -11.69 28.84 17.88
C ARG A 117 -12.11 30.31 17.71
N PRO A 118 -11.55 31.07 16.74
CA PRO A 118 -12.11 32.37 16.41
C PRO A 118 -13.54 32.17 15.87
N PRO A 119 -14.47 33.14 16.04
CA PRO A 119 -15.87 32.98 15.62
C PRO A 119 -16.00 32.54 14.16
N GLN A 120 -15.14 33.07 13.29
CA GLN A 120 -14.95 32.66 11.91
C GLN A 120 -13.47 32.77 11.53
N TYR A 121 -13.06 31.94 10.57
CA TYR A 121 -11.72 32.05 9.98
C TYR A 121 -11.70 33.17 8.95
N THR A 122 -10.65 33.97 9.00
CA THR A 122 -10.45 35.02 7.99
C THR A 122 -10.06 34.41 6.63
N PRO A 123 -10.42 35.07 5.52
CA PRO A 123 -9.89 34.76 4.18
C PRO A 123 -8.38 34.53 4.16
N LYS A 124 -7.62 35.40 4.84
CA LYS A 124 -6.17 35.32 4.95
C LYS A 124 -5.70 34.00 5.58
N GLN A 125 -6.30 33.59 6.70
CA GLN A 125 -5.93 32.33 7.36
C GLN A 125 -6.14 31.11 6.46
N ARG A 126 -7.23 31.09 5.67
CA ARG A 126 -7.50 29.98 4.74
C ARG A 126 -6.51 29.95 3.58
N VAL A 127 -6.15 31.12 3.04
CA VAL A 127 -5.09 31.24 2.04
C VAL A 127 -3.73 30.84 2.61
N ASP A 128 -3.42 31.20 3.85
CA ASP A 128 -2.16 30.82 4.51
C ASP A 128 -2.09 29.30 4.75
N LEU A 129 -3.21 28.63 5.04
CA LEU A 129 -3.29 27.16 5.06
C LEU A 129 -3.05 26.57 3.66
N PHE A 130 -3.66 27.12 2.61
CA PHE A 130 -3.42 26.67 1.24
C PHE A 130 -1.93 26.81 0.84
N LYS A 131 -1.32 27.96 1.13
CA LYS A 131 0.13 28.19 0.94
C LYS A 131 0.95 27.15 1.69
N TYR A 132 0.62 26.89 2.96
CA TYR A 132 1.33 25.90 3.76
C TYR A 132 1.27 24.50 3.15
N LEU A 133 0.13 24.08 2.59
CA LEU A 133 0.02 22.78 1.91
C LEU A 133 0.89 22.70 0.63
N LEU A 134 1.01 23.78 -0.15
CA LEU A 134 1.95 23.80 -1.28
C LEU A 134 3.42 23.82 -0.82
N ILE A 135 3.72 24.38 0.36
CA ILE A 135 5.05 24.27 0.96
C ILE A 135 5.32 22.81 1.36
N CYS A 136 4.32 22.10 1.88
CA CYS A 136 4.43 20.66 2.13
C CYS A 136 4.77 19.90 0.84
N ASN A 137 4.16 20.23 -0.31
CA ASN A 137 4.55 19.65 -1.61
C ASN A 137 6.04 19.87 -1.91
N GLU A 138 6.53 21.10 -1.74
CA GLU A 138 7.94 21.41 -1.99
C GLU A 138 8.89 20.64 -1.06
N ARG A 139 8.49 20.43 0.20
CA ARG A 139 9.25 19.66 1.19
C ARG A 139 9.26 18.17 0.89
N ILE A 140 8.12 17.58 0.51
CA ILE A 140 8.10 16.15 0.14
C ILE A 140 8.91 15.89 -1.13
N LEU A 141 8.99 16.86 -2.04
CA LEU A 141 9.81 16.79 -3.27
C LEU A 141 11.28 17.20 -3.05
N PHE A 142 11.73 17.37 -1.80
CA PHE A 142 13.11 17.78 -1.53
C PHE A 142 14.15 16.81 -2.14
N PHE A 143 13.86 15.51 -2.16
CA PHE A 143 14.76 14.49 -2.71
C PHE A 143 14.95 14.62 -4.22
N ASP A 144 14.03 15.28 -4.93
CA ASP A 144 14.18 15.50 -6.37
C ASP A 144 15.35 16.44 -6.69
N ARG A 145 15.71 17.32 -5.75
CA ARG A 145 16.83 18.27 -5.91
C ARG A 145 18.17 17.56 -6.12
N SER A 146 18.31 16.31 -5.67
CA SER A 146 19.53 15.52 -5.84
C SER A 146 19.51 14.62 -7.08
N TYR A 147 18.45 14.67 -7.92
CA TYR A 147 18.47 14.01 -9.23
C TYR A 147 19.45 14.72 -10.16
N SER A 148 20.63 14.12 -10.36
CA SER A 148 21.54 14.61 -11.39
C SER A 148 21.11 14.08 -12.75
N GLY A 149 21.02 14.97 -13.75
CA GLY A 149 20.75 14.57 -15.14
C GLY A 149 21.79 13.58 -15.70
N ASN A 150 22.95 13.45 -15.06
CA ASN A 150 24.01 12.52 -15.42
C ASN A 150 24.00 11.20 -14.62
N ALA A 151 23.08 10.99 -13.68
CA ALA A 151 23.02 9.76 -12.87
C ALA A 151 22.93 8.49 -13.73
N HIS A 152 22.18 8.53 -14.83
CA HIS A 152 22.08 7.42 -15.77
C HIS A 152 23.41 7.10 -16.47
N LYS A 153 24.24 8.12 -16.75
CA LYS A 153 25.58 7.94 -17.34
C LYS A 153 26.54 7.30 -16.34
N ILE A 154 26.48 7.72 -15.08
CA ILE A 154 27.34 7.22 -14.00
C ILE A 154 26.99 5.77 -13.64
N LEU A 155 25.70 5.47 -13.48
CA LEU A 155 25.24 4.16 -12.98
C LEU A 155 24.99 3.13 -14.09
N GLY A 156 24.90 3.57 -15.35
CA GLY A 156 24.59 2.70 -16.48
C GLY A 156 23.35 1.85 -16.22
N LYS A 157 23.51 0.51 -16.23
CA LYS A 157 22.40 -0.41 -16.03
C LYS A 157 21.77 -0.33 -14.62
N ARG A 158 22.57 0.01 -13.59
CA ARG A 158 22.14 0.13 -12.18
C ARG A 158 21.30 1.37 -11.90
N PHE A 159 21.13 2.25 -12.88
CA PHE A 159 20.30 3.45 -12.74
C PHE A 159 18.86 3.13 -12.33
N PHE A 160 18.26 2.07 -12.88
CA PHE A 160 16.87 1.71 -12.54
C PHE A 160 16.71 1.20 -11.10
N GLU A 161 17.74 0.55 -10.56
CA GLU A 161 17.76 0.14 -9.15
C GLU A 161 17.84 1.38 -8.26
N TYR A 162 18.77 2.30 -8.57
CA TYR A 162 18.88 3.58 -7.87
C TYR A 162 17.58 4.38 -7.90
N PHE A 163 16.98 4.51 -9.10
CA PHE A 163 15.71 5.19 -9.29
C PHE A 163 14.61 4.54 -8.46
N MET A 164 14.47 3.20 -8.49
CA MET A 164 13.52 2.49 -7.64
C MET A 164 13.69 2.87 -6.16
N PHE A 165 14.90 2.72 -5.60
CA PHE A 165 15.15 2.98 -4.17
C PHE A 165 14.88 4.44 -3.78
N LYS A 166 15.23 5.37 -4.66
CA LYS A 166 14.99 6.80 -4.44
C LYS A 166 13.50 7.14 -4.42
N GLU A 167 12.70 6.43 -5.20
CA GLU A 167 11.26 6.64 -5.30
C GLU A 167 10.45 5.91 -4.19
N LEU A 168 11.02 4.91 -3.52
CA LEU A 168 10.33 4.14 -2.45
C LEU A 168 9.68 5.01 -1.35
N PRO A 169 10.36 6.02 -0.76
CA PRO A 169 9.84 6.74 0.41
C PRO A 169 8.47 7.38 0.14
N HIS A 170 8.29 7.92 -1.06
CA HIS A 170 7.04 8.54 -1.50
C HIS A 170 6.05 7.51 -2.04
N ASN A 171 6.50 6.57 -2.87
CA ASN A 171 5.62 5.65 -3.59
C ASN A 171 4.85 4.68 -2.68
N GLN A 172 5.35 4.38 -1.48
CA GLN A 172 4.67 3.47 -0.53
C GLN A 172 3.24 3.91 -0.16
N TYR A 173 2.92 5.20 -0.30
CA TYR A 173 1.59 5.74 0.05
C TYR A 173 0.60 5.77 -1.10
N TYR A 174 0.98 5.27 -2.28
CA TYR A 174 0.13 5.30 -3.46
C TYR A 174 -0.59 3.98 -3.75
N PHE A 175 -0.26 2.92 -3.00
CA PHE A 175 -1.02 1.70 -3.04
C PHE A 175 -2.38 1.87 -2.35
N ILE A 176 -3.44 1.39 -2.98
CA ILE A 176 -4.81 1.43 -2.45
C ILE A 176 -5.34 0.00 -2.38
N PRO A 177 -5.56 -0.54 -1.17
CA PRO A 177 -6.25 -1.81 -1.03
C PRO A 177 -7.76 -1.64 -1.21
N HIS A 178 -8.42 -2.69 -1.69
CA HIS A 178 -9.88 -2.78 -1.62
C HIS A 178 -10.31 -2.97 -0.14
N PRO A 179 -11.14 -2.08 0.45
CA PRO A 179 -11.42 -2.10 1.89
C PRO A 179 -11.99 -3.42 2.42
N LEU A 180 -12.97 -4.00 1.71
CA LEU A 180 -13.61 -5.25 2.14
C LEU A 180 -12.65 -6.45 2.10
N ASN A 181 -11.82 -6.54 1.06
CA ASN A 181 -10.78 -7.57 0.96
C ASN A 181 -9.73 -7.38 2.07
N ARG A 182 -9.39 -6.13 2.40
CA ARG A 182 -8.49 -5.83 3.51
C ARG A 182 -9.07 -6.24 4.87
N PHE A 183 -10.37 -6.06 5.10
CA PHE A 183 -11.04 -6.60 6.27
C PHE A 183 -10.99 -8.13 6.32
N TYR A 184 -11.19 -8.79 5.19
CA TYR A 184 -11.12 -10.26 5.14
C TYR A 184 -9.73 -10.81 5.47
N ILE A 185 -8.68 -10.26 4.84
CA ILE A 185 -7.31 -10.75 5.08
C ILE A 185 -6.85 -10.44 6.51
N GLY A 186 -7.24 -9.30 7.08
CA GLY A 186 -7.00 -9.00 8.49
C GLY A 186 -7.75 -9.95 9.43
N TRP A 187 -9.00 -10.28 9.12
CA TRP A 187 -9.77 -11.26 9.88
C TRP A 187 -9.12 -12.64 9.82
N TYR A 188 -8.69 -13.08 8.64
CA TYR A 188 -8.00 -14.34 8.48
C TYR A 188 -6.71 -14.39 9.32
N LEU A 189 -5.92 -13.31 9.34
CA LEU A 189 -4.74 -13.20 10.22
C LEU A 189 -5.09 -13.39 11.69
N MET A 190 -6.10 -12.66 12.17
CA MET A 190 -6.48 -12.71 13.59
C MET A 190 -7.16 -14.02 13.99
N ASP A 191 -7.88 -14.67 13.06
CA ASP A 191 -8.38 -16.04 13.22
C ASP A 191 -7.24 -17.06 13.38
N LYS A 192 -6.15 -16.90 12.62
CA LYS A 192 -4.94 -17.71 12.83
C LYS A 192 -4.29 -17.43 14.18
N LEU A 193 -4.29 -16.19 14.66
CA LEU A 193 -3.75 -15.87 15.99
C LEU A 193 -4.57 -16.50 17.11
N ILE A 194 -5.90 -16.41 17.07
CA ILE A 194 -6.75 -16.91 18.16
C ILE A 194 -6.82 -18.44 18.22
N THR A 195 -6.49 -19.12 17.11
CA THR A 195 -6.44 -20.59 17.04
C THR A 195 -5.03 -21.16 17.21
N ASP A 196 -4.00 -20.30 17.22
CA ASP A 196 -2.62 -20.73 17.44
C ASP A 196 -2.35 -21.07 18.90
N SER A 197 -1.72 -22.21 19.14
CA SER A 197 -1.46 -22.72 20.49
C SER A 197 -0.52 -21.84 21.31
N PHE A 198 0.37 -21.08 20.67
CA PHE A 198 1.34 -20.21 21.34
C PHE A 198 0.83 -18.77 21.43
N PHE A 199 0.39 -18.19 20.31
CA PHE A 199 0.02 -16.78 20.26
C PHE A 199 -1.40 -16.46 20.73
N SER A 200 -2.32 -17.44 20.86
CA SER A 200 -3.72 -17.18 21.21
C SER A 200 -3.90 -16.37 22.49
N ASN A 201 -3.29 -16.80 23.60
CA ASN A 201 -3.48 -16.12 24.89
C ASN A 201 -2.86 -14.72 24.87
N HIS A 202 -1.66 -14.60 24.30
CA HIS A 202 -0.98 -13.31 24.11
C HIS A 202 -1.79 -12.32 23.27
N PHE A 203 -2.46 -12.81 22.23
CA PHE A 203 -3.31 -11.97 21.41
C PHE A 203 -4.56 -11.50 22.17
N LYS A 204 -5.21 -12.39 22.92
CA LYS A 204 -6.36 -12.03 23.78
C LYS A 204 -5.96 -11.02 24.85
N ASP A 205 -4.84 -11.23 25.51
CA ASP A 205 -4.29 -10.30 26.50
C ASP A 205 -4.01 -8.94 25.87
N TYR A 206 -3.42 -8.90 24.67
CA TYR A 206 -3.18 -7.65 23.96
C TYR A 206 -4.47 -6.90 23.65
N LEU A 207 -5.52 -7.58 23.19
CA LEU A 207 -6.83 -6.95 22.93
C LEU A 207 -7.47 -6.43 24.22
N SER A 208 -7.41 -7.19 25.30
CA SER A 208 -8.00 -6.82 26.58
C SER A 208 -7.25 -5.64 27.22
N ILE A 209 -5.92 -5.70 27.28
CA ILE A 209 -5.06 -4.66 27.86
C ILE A 209 -5.09 -3.38 27.04
N THR A 210 -5.00 -3.48 25.71
CA THR A 210 -4.87 -2.31 24.84
C THR A 210 -6.24 -1.71 24.57
N PHE A 211 -7.23 -2.51 24.19
CA PHE A 211 -8.51 -2.02 23.68
C PHE A 211 -9.70 -2.25 24.63
N GLY A 212 -9.52 -2.97 25.73
CA GLY A 212 -10.61 -3.32 26.66
C GLY A 212 -11.61 -4.29 26.06
N LEU A 213 -11.14 -5.17 25.16
CA LEU A 213 -12.00 -6.13 24.44
C LEU A 213 -11.51 -7.56 24.67
N ASP A 214 -12.46 -8.47 24.87
CA ASP A 214 -12.17 -9.90 25.06
C ASP A 214 -12.55 -10.75 23.82
N ASP A 215 -13.23 -10.15 22.83
CA ASP A 215 -13.67 -10.81 21.60
C ASP A 215 -13.15 -10.10 20.34
N ILE A 216 -12.50 -10.88 19.47
CA ILE A 216 -12.05 -10.48 18.13
C ILE A 216 -13.21 -9.96 17.27
N THR A 217 -14.40 -10.55 17.39
CA THR A 217 -15.56 -10.14 16.57
C THR A 217 -16.02 -8.75 16.95
N GLU A 218 -15.97 -8.40 18.24
CA GLU A 218 -16.23 -7.04 18.71
C GLU A 218 -15.20 -6.04 18.16
N PHE A 219 -13.91 -6.38 18.23
CA PHE A 219 -12.86 -5.54 17.65
C PHE A 219 -13.12 -5.22 16.17
N PHE A 220 -13.40 -6.24 15.35
CA PHE A 220 -13.74 -6.02 13.93
C PHE A 220 -15.03 -5.23 13.74
N LYS A 221 -16.10 -5.54 14.47
CA LYS A 221 -17.36 -4.79 14.38
C LYS A 221 -17.14 -3.32 14.67
N TYR A 222 -16.32 -2.99 15.67
CA TYR A 222 -15.99 -1.61 15.99
C TYR A 222 -15.22 -0.94 14.86
N ILE A 223 -14.10 -1.52 14.40
CA ILE A 223 -13.29 -0.91 13.36
C ILE A 223 -14.06 -0.78 12.03
N ILE A 224 -14.82 -1.79 11.61
CA ILE A 224 -15.63 -1.74 10.39
C ILE A 224 -16.75 -0.72 10.51
N GLY A 225 -17.50 -0.78 11.61
CA GLY A 225 -18.59 0.15 11.87
C GLY A 225 -18.10 1.59 11.87
N GLN A 226 -16.91 1.83 12.43
CA GLN A 226 -16.25 3.13 12.42
C GLN A 226 -15.74 3.50 11.02
N PHE A 227 -15.09 2.59 10.30
CA PHE A 227 -14.58 2.89 8.96
C PHE A 227 -15.71 3.34 8.03
N PHE A 228 -16.79 2.56 7.92
CA PHE A 228 -17.91 2.93 7.05
C PHE A 228 -18.77 4.06 7.63
N GLY A 229 -18.93 4.11 8.95
CA GLY A 229 -19.69 5.17 9.63
C GLY A 229 -18.98 6.52 9.68
N SER A 230 -17.69 6.57 9.33
CA SER A 230 -16.90 7.80 9.37
C SER A 230 -17.09 8.72 8.16
N ASN A 231 -17.64 8.22 7.06
CA ASN A 231 -17.78 9.02 5.85
C ASN A 231 -19.05 9.87 5.90
N ASP A 232 -18.88 11.19 5.98
CA ASP A 232 -19.96 12.15 5.84
C ASP A 232 -20.03 12.62 4.39
N ASP A 233 -20.95 12.06 3.60
CA ASP A 233 -21.10 12.38 2.18
C ASP A 233 -21.43 13.86 1.93
N LYS A 234 -22.11 14.53 2.88
CA LYS A 234 -22.49 15.93 2.73
C LYS A 234 -21.28 16.85 2.92
N LEU A 235 -20.50 16.62 3.97
CA LEU A 235 -19.30 17.43 4.25
C LEU A 235 -18.08 16.98 3.44
N LYS A 236 -18.10 15.74 2.94
CA LYS A 236 -16.95 15.00 2.38
C LYS A 236 -15.76 15.04 3.33
N VAL A 237 -15.99 14.63 4.58
CA VAL A 237 -14.96 14.53 5.63
C VAL A 237 -15.08 13.18 6.32
N THR A 238 -13.94 12.56 6.62
CA THR A 238 -13.90 11.29 7.35
C THR A 238 -13.77 11.55 8.86
N TYR A 239 -14.88 11.44 9.60
CA TYR A 239 -14.94 11.67 11.05
C TYR A 239 -16.10 10.91 11.70
N LEU A 240 -16.01 10.70 13.01
CA LEU A 240 -16.95 9.91 13.80
C LEU A 240 -17.59 10.77 14.87
N LYS A 241 -18.91 10.63 15.02
CA LYS A 241 -19.70 11.18 16.13
C LYS A 241 -20.23 10.04 16.98
N ILE A 242 -19.69 9.90 18.19
CA ILE A 242 -20.05 8.82 19.09
C ILE A 242 -20.74 9.39 20.31
N LYS A 243 -21.93 8.88 20.63
CA LYS A 243 -22.61 9.25 21.87
C LYS A 243 -21.74 8.80 23.05
N VAL A 244 -21.53 9.66 24.04
CA VAL A 244 -20.66 9.38 25.21
C VAL A 244 -21.00 8.09 25.97
N LYS A 245 -22.25 7.60 25.84
CA LYS A 245 -22.68 6.32 26.42
C LYS A 245 -22.10 5.07 25.74
N ASN A 246 -21.52 5.19 24.54
CA ASN A 246 -20.88 4.07 23.83
C ASN A 246 -19.41 3.99 24.23
N THR A 247 -19.16 3.52 25.46
CA THR A 247 -17.85 3.52 26.10
C THR A 247 -16.82 2.67 25.37
N GLN A 248 -17.20 1.50 24.85
CA GLN A 248 -16.29 0.59 24.15
C GLN A 248 -15.74 1.18 22.84
N ALA A 249 -16.60 1.75 21.99
CA ALA A 249 -16.14 2.37 20.75
C ALA A 249 -15.24 3.60 21.03
N ILE A 250 -15.56 4.36 22.07
CA ILE A 250 -14.73 5.50 22.52
C ILE A 250 -13.37 4.99 22.99
N GLN A 251 -13.31 3.92 23.78
CA GLN A 251 -12.05 3.34 24.25
C GLN A 251 -11.16 2.92 23.08
N VAL A 252 -11.66 2.14 22.13
CA VAL A 252 -10.89 1.71 20.94
C VAL A 252 -10.34 2.91 20.16
N LEU A 253 -11.15 3.94 19.91
CA LEU A 253 -10.71 5.11 19.15
C LEU A 253 -9.76 6.01 19.94
N THR A 254 -9.92 6.06 21.27
CA THR A 254 -9.02 6.79 22.17
C THR A 254 -7.62 6.18 22.07
N GLU A 255 -7.52 4.86 22.12
CA GLU A 255 -6.25 4.13 21.92
C GLU A 255 -5.63 4.41 20.56
N LEU A 256 -6.43 4.36 19.50
CA LEU A 256 -5.99 4.70 18.13
C LEU A 256 -5.69 6.19 17.92
N SER A 257 -5.95 7.04 18.92
CA SER A 257 -5.66 8.47 18.90
C SER A 257 -4.49 8.89 19.81
N LYS A 258 -3.99 7.98 20.65
CA LYS A 258 -2.89 8.23 21.59
C LYS A 258 -1.66 8.74 20.85
N ARG A 259 -1.01 9.78 21.37
CA ARG A 259 0.22 10.31 20.78
C ARG A 259 1.44 9.74 21.49
N TYR A 260 2.44 9.35 20.72
CA TYR A 260 3.66 8.71 21.22
C TYR A 260 4.84 9.68 21.27
N GLY A 261 4.67 10.89 20.74
CA GLY A 261 5.70 11.93 20.78
C GLY A 261 6.93 11.57 19.97
N ILE A 262 6.75 10.84 18.86
CA ILE A 262 7.86 10.44 17.99
C ILE A 262 8.52 11.72 17.43
N PRO A 263 9.84 11.91 17.61
CA PRO A 263 10.52 13.12 17.15
C PRO A 263 10.35 13.34 15.65
N LEU A 264 10.03 14.57 15.26
CA LEU A 264 9.92 14.97 13.87
C LEU A 264 11.33 15.06 13.25
N PRO A 265 11.66 14.25 12.23
CA PRO A 265 12.93 14.37 11.53
C PRO A 265 13.06 15.72 10.83
N ALA A 266 14.29 16.16 10.57
CA ALA A 266 14.52 17.35 9.75
C ALA A 266 13.89 17.18 8.37
N HIS A 267 13.41 18.27 7.75
CA HIS A 267 12.81 18.21 6.41
C HIS A 267 13.78 17.73 5.31
N THR A 268 15.09 17.75 5.58
CA THR A 268 16.14 17.22 4.71
C THR A 268 16.44 15.73 4.93
N ASP A 269 15.86 15.13 5.97
CA ASP A 269 15.95 13.70 6.27
C ASP A 269 14.73 12.97 5.69
N LEU A 270 14.99 12.00 4.81
CA LEU A 270 13.95 11.18 4.17
C LEU A 270 13.11 10.37 5.16
N ASN A 271 13.59 10.12 6.38
CA ASN A 271 12.79 9.50 7.44
C ASN A 271 11.53 10.30 7.79
N VAL A 272 11.49 11.60 7.46
CA VAL A 272 10.29 12.44 7.62
C VAL A 272 9.08 11.89 6.86
N LEU A 273 9.31 11.09 5.80
CA LEU A 273 8.27 10.46 4.99
C LEU A 273 7.82 9.10 5.53
N ASP A 274 8.32 8.60 6.67
CA ASP A 274 7.85 7.32 7.21
C ASP A 274 6.54 7.43 8.00
N PHE A 275 6.17 8.63 8.44
CA PHE A 275 4.88 8.91 9.09
C PHE A 275 4.55 7.98 10.28
N LEU A 276 5.56 7.60 11.08
CA LEU A 276 5.42 6.63 12.17
C LEU A 276 4.33 7.02 13.18
N GLU A 277 4.28 8.29 13.58
CA GLU A 277 3.26 8.79 14.52
C GLU A 277 1.83 8.58 13.98
N LEU A 278 1.64 8.79 12.66
CA LEU A 278 0.35 8.60 12.00
C LEU A 278 0.02 7.13 11.77
N LYS A 279 1.02 6.29 11.46
CA LYS A 279 0.86 4.83 11.36
C LYS A 279 0.45 4.22 12.69
N LYS A 280 1.03 4.69 13.80
CA LYS A 280 0.62 4.27 15.14
C LYS A 280 -0.78 4.76 15.47
N SER A 281 -1.07 6.02 15.17
CA SER A 281 -2.25 6.70 15.67
C SER A 281 -2.97 7.49 14.56
N PRO A 282 -3.70 6.80 13.66
CA PRO A 282 -4.32 7.42 12.50
C PRO A 282 -5.58 8.25 12.84
N VAL A 283 -6.01 8.26 14.10
CA VAL A 283 -7.19 8.98 14.58
C VAL A 283 -6.77 10.20 15.39
N TYR A 284 -7.50 11.31 15.30
CA TYR A 284 -7.36 12.48 16.17
C TYR A 284 -8.59 12.64 17.06
N ASP A 285 -8.39 12.78 18.36
CA ASP A 285 -9.45 13.04 19.32
C ASP A 285 -9.84 14.53 19.28
N GLY A 286 -11.07 14.80 18.81
CA GLY A 286 -11.66 16.14 18.73
C GLY A 286 -12.39 16.56 20.00
N GLY A 287 -12.43 15.71 21.02
CA GLY A 287 -13.05 15.95 22.32
C GLY A 287 -14.57 15.76 22.34
N VAL A 288 -15.15 16.11 23.47
CA VAL A 288 -16.59 15.94 23.76
C VAL A 288 -17.31 17.28 23.71
N LYS A 289 -18.42 17.33 22.96
CA LYS A 289 -19.33 18.47 22.93
C LYS A 289 -20.78 17.99 22.89
N ASN A 290 -21.64 18.56 23.74
CA ASN A 290 -23.08 18.25 23.80
C ASN A 290 -23.39 16.73 23.89
N GLY A 291 -22.63 15.98 24.70
CA GLY A 291 -22.81 14.53 24.86
C GLY A 291 -22.36 13.69 23.65
N ILE A 292 -21.60 14.27 22.72
CA ILE A 292 -21.02 13.60 21.56
C ILE A 292 -19.49 13.74 21.63
N HIS A 293 -18.79 12.60 21.60
CA HIS A 293 -17.35 12.52 21.41
C HIS A 293 -17.06 12.46 19.91
N THR A 294 -16.19 13.35 19.43
CA THR A 294 -15.81 13.43 18.01
C THR A 294 -14.40 12.91 17.79
N PHE A 295 -14.23 12.04 16.79
CA PHE A 295 -12.92 11.58 16.34
C PHE A 295 -12.74 11.88 14.85
N ILE A 296 -11.58 12.37 14.44
CA ILE A 296 -11.26 12.61 13.02
C ILE A 296 -10.34 11.50 12.54
N ILE A 297 -10.70 10.83 11.44
CA ILE A 297 -9.81 9.85 10.81
C ILE A 297 -8.91 10.62 9.84
N MET A 298 -7.64 10.77 10.20
CA MET A 298 -6.69 11.60 9.43
C MET A 298 -6.38 10.95 8.07
N ASP A 299 -6.29 9.62 8.04
CA ASP A 299 -6.08 8.83 6.82
C ASP A 299 -6.81 7.49 6.90
N SER A 300 -7.78 7.28 6.00
CA SER A 300 -8.64 6.09 6.03
C SER A 300 -7.88 4.81 5.67
N ILE A 301 -6.83 4.90 4.84
CA ILE A 301 -6.00 3.74 4.49
C ILE A 301 -5.14 3.31 5.68
N LEU A 302 -4.49 4.24 6.39
CA LEU A 302 -3.74 3.90 7.61
C LEU A 302 -4.66 3.33 8.69
N PHE A 303 -5.84 3.91 8.88
CA PHE A 303 -6.84 3.37 9.81
C PHE A 303 -7.25 1.94 9.43
N LEU A 304 -7.49 1.67 8.15
CA LEU A 304 -7.79 0.33 7.66
C LEU A 304 -6.62 -0.64 7.85
N GLU A 305 -5.37 -0.21 7.72
CA GLU A 305 -4.20 -1.10 7.91
C GLU A 305 -3.97 -1.48 9.40
N LYS A 306 -4.64 -0.85 10.36
CA LYS A 306 -4.63 -1.21 11.80
C LYS A 306 -5.25 -2.56 12.12
N ILE A 307 -5.85 -3.23 11.14
CA ILE A 307 -6.34 -4.61 11.25
C ILE A 307 -5.49 -5.61 10.44
N TYR A 308 -4.43 -5.13 9.78
CA TYR A 308 -3.58 -5.98 8.95
C TYR A 308 -2.10 -5.60 9.03
N SER A 309 -1.54 -4.91 8.03
CA SER A 309 -0.08 -4.75 7.93
C SER A 309 0.50 -3.93 9.07
N LEU A 310 -0.21 -2.90 9.57
CA LEU A 310 0.22 -2.14 10.74
C LEU A 310 0.00 -2.95 12.01
N PHE A 311 -1.10 -3.70 12.12
CA PHE A 311 -1.35 -4.60 13.24
C PHE A 311 -0.21 -5.62 13.46
N ILE A 312 0.31 -6.23 12.39
CA ILE A 312 1.45 -7.17 12.47
C ILE A 312 2.66 -6.54 13.16
N ASN A 313 2.88 -5.23 12.92
CA ASN A 313 3.98 -4.50 13.53
C ASN A 313 3.62 -3.99 14.92
N ASP A 314 2.40 -3.55 15.15
CA ASP A 314 1.92 -3.07 16.45
C ASP A 314 1.96 -4.19 17.48
N PHE A 315 1.40 -5.35 17.18
CA PHE A 315 1.43 -6.49 18.08
C PHE A 315 2.88 -6.93 18.41
N TRP A 316 3.78 -6.87 17.42
CA TRP A 316 5.21 -7.14 17.66
C TRP A 316 5.86 -6.09 18.56
N PHE A 317 5.77 -4.81 18.22
CA PHE A 317 6.52 -3.75 18.89
C PHE A 317 5.91 -3.30 20.22
N ASP A 318 4.59 -3.41 20.36
CA ASP A 318 3.87 -2.88 21.51
C ASP A 318 3.58 -3.97 22.56
N TYR A 319 3.60 -5.26 22.18
CA TYR A 319 3.29 -6.37 23.08
C TYR A 319 4.38 -7.44 23.11
N LEU A 320 4.65 -8.13 21.99
CA LEU A 320 5.53 -9.31 21.98
C LEU A 320 6.98 -8.98 22.36
N LYS A 321 7.55 -7.94 21.74
CA LYS A 321 8.95 -7.56 21.94
C LYS A 321 9.20 -6.98 23.35
N PRO A 322 8.40 -6.03 23.88
CA PRO A 322 8.63 -5.49 25.23
C PRO A 322 8.51 -6.54 26.34
N GLN A 323 7.62 -7.53 26.17
CA GLN A 323 7.43 -8.61 27.13
C GLN A 323 8.36 -9.81 26.90
N VAL A 324 9.23 -9.74 25.87
CA VAL A 324 10.21 -10.78 25.55
C VAL A 324 9.54 -12.16 25.33
N ILE A 325 8.34 -12.16 24.73
CA ILE A 325 7.56 -13.39 24.50
C ILE A 325 8.24 -14.30 23.47
N CYS A 326 8.75 -13.72 22.39
CA CYS A 326 9.46 -14.43 21.33
C CYS A 326 10.42 -13.49 20.59
N ASN A 327 11.28 -14.04 19.75
CA ASN A 327 12.16 -13.23 18.90
C ASN A 327 11.47 -12.88 17.56
N ARG A 328 12.08 -11.97 16.77
CA ARG A 328 11.50 -11.51 15.50
C ARG A 328 11.37 -12.62 14.46
N LYS A 329 12.25 -13.62 14.50
CA LYS A 329 12.22 -14.78 13.60
C LYS A 329 11.01 -15.66 13.91
N ASP A 330 10.72 -15.93 15.18
CA ASP A 330 9.56 -16.73 15.58
C ASP A 330 8.25 -16.07 15.12
N TRP A 331 8.13 -14.75 15.34
CA TRP A 331 7.00 -13.97 14.83
C TRP A 331 6.92 -13.96 13.30
N GLY A 332 8.06 -13.78 12.62
CA GLY A 332 8.14 -13.84 11.17
C GLY A 332 7.71 -15.20 10.59
N ASN A 333 8.14 -16.29 11.23
CA ASN A 333 7.75 -17.66 10.84
C ASN A 333 6.25 -17.88 11.02
N PHE A 334 5.64 -17.40 12.11
CA PHE A 334 4.18 -17.45 12.25
C PHE A 334 3.48 -16.72 11.11
N ILE A 335 3.92 -15.50 10.80
CA ILE A 335 3.33 -14.70 9.72
C ILE A 335 3.49 -15.37 8.36
N GLY A 336 4.64 -15.99 8.07
CA GLY A 336 4.85 -16.76 6.84
C GLY A 336 4.01 -18.03 6.78
N ASP A 337 4.29 -18.96 7.69
CA ASP A 337 3.90 -20.37 7.60
C ASP A 337 2.45 -20.61 8.05
N LYS A 338 1.94 -19.81 9.02
CA LYS A 338 0.61 -20.00 9.60
C LYS A 338 -0.44 -19.06 9.01
N PHE A 339 -0.02 -17.91 8.50
CA PHE A 339 -0.91 -16.91 7.93
C PHE A 339 -0.76 -16.77 6.41
N PHE A 340 0.38 -16.26 5.94
CA PHE A 340 0.53 -15.74 4.58
C PHE A 340 0.43 -16.84 3.52
N GLU A 341 1.22 -17.89 3.63
CA GLU A 341 1.19 -19.02 2.69
C GLU A 341 -0.14 -19.79 2.74
N PRO A 342 -0.72 -20.11 3.91
CA PRO A 342 -2.06 -20.68 3.99
C PRO A 342 -3.13 -19.82 3.30
N PHE A 343 -3.08 -18.50 3.45
CA PHE A 343 -4.03 -17.60 2.79
C PHE A 343 -3.92 -17.65 1.27
N ILE A 344 -2.68 -17.64 0.73
CA ILE A 344 -2.43 -17.82 -0.71
C ILE A 344 -2.96 -19.18 -1.20
N ASN A 345 -2.70 -20.23 -0.43
CA ASN A 345 -3.15 -21.58 -0.73
C ASN A 345 -4.68 -21.68 -0.81
N GLU A 346 -5.40 -20.99 0.06
CA GLU A 346 -6.86 -20.93 0.03
C GLU A 346 -7.37 -20.33 -1.30
N ILE A 347 -6.84 -19.18 -1.71
CA ILE A 347 -7.22 -18.52 -2.97
C ILE A 347 -6.98 -19.47 -4.17
N PHE A 348 -5.82 -20.12 -4.25
CA PHE A 348 -5.54 -21.07 -5.34
C PHE A 348 -6.42 -22.33 -5.28
N LYS A 349 -6.75 -22.83 -4.09
CA LYS A 349 -7.69 -23.95 -3.93
C LYS A 349 -9.09 -23.59 -4.40
N ASN A 350 -9.58 -22.40 -4.07
CA ASN A 350 -10.89 -21.90 -4.51
C ASN A 350 -10.95 -21.82 -6.04
N ILE A 351 -9.90 -21.28 -6.67
CA ILE A 351 -9.76 -21.21 -8.13
C ILE A 351 -9.72 -22.61 -8.77
N SER A 352 -8.85 -23.50 -8.27
CA SER A 352 -8.64 -24.82 -8.87
C SER A 352 -9.84 -25.75 -8.72
N THR A 353 -10.52 -25.71 -7.57
CA THR A 353 -11.76 -26.46 -7.33
C THR A 353 -12.88 -26.05 -8.30
N SER A 354 -12.96 -24.76 -8.63
CA SER A 354 -13.96 -24.20 -9.55
C SER A 354 -13.62 -24.43 -11.04
N ASN A 355 -12.38 -24.80 -11.34
CA ASN A 355 -11.89 -24.95 -12.71
C ASN A 355 -11.01 -26.20 -12.88
N LYS A 356 -11.63 -27.32 -13.27
CA LYS A 356 -10.95 -28.60 -13.53
C LYS A 356 -9.82 -28.56 -14.58
N ARG A 357 -9.70 -27.49 -15.37
CA ARG A 357 -8.58 -27.29 -16.33
C ARG A 357 -7.32 -26.71 -15.68
N VAL A 358 -7.42 -26.33 -14.40
CA VAL A 358 -6.33 -25.82 -13.59
C VAL A 358 -5.76 -26.98 -12.80
N ASN A 359 -4.44 -27.10 -12.79
CA ASN A 359 -3.73 -27.91 -11.82
C ASN A 359 -2.98 -27.00 -10.86
N TYR A 360 -3.12 -27.24 -9.56
CA TYR A 360 -2.50 -26.44 -8.51
C TYR A 360 -1.80 -27.37 -7.52
N LEU A 361 -0.56 -27.04 -7.18
CA LEU A 361 0.27 -27.76 -6.22
C LEU A 361 0.92 -26.72 -5.28
N ASN A 362 0.84 -26.95 -3.97
CA ASN A 362 1.59 -26.19 -2.97
C ASN A 362 2.95 -26.85 -2.68
N GLN A 363 3.75 -26.22 -1.81
CA GLN A 363 5.08 -26.66 -1.39
C GLN A 363 5.18 -28.15 -0.99
N ASP A 364 4.16 -28.69 -0.31
CA ASP A 364 4.12 -30.10 0.10
C ASP A 364 4.25 -31.06 -1.10
N TYR A 365 3.62 -30.72 -2.22
CA TYR A 365 3.69 -31.50 -3.47
C TYR A 365 4.87 -31.11 -4.37
N LEU A 366 5.61 -30.07 -3.99
CA LEU A 366 6.77 -29.54 -4.69
C LEU A 366 8.07 -29.76 -3.90
N THR A 367 8.04 -30.67 -2.92
CA THR A 367 9.22 -31.13 -2.20
C THR A 367 9.61 -32.51 -2.73
N PHE A 368 10.84 -32.62 -3.22
CA PHE A 368 11.34 -33.80 -3.92
C PHE A 368 12.48 -34.45 -3.15
N ASP A 369 12.58 -35.76 -3.21
CA ASP A 369 13.81 -36.48 -2.84
C ASP A 369 14.60 -36.73 -4.12
N ILE A 370 15.76 -36.07 -4.25
CA ILE A 370 16.56 -36.10 -5.47
C ILE A 370 17.96 -36.61 -5.13
N ASN A 371 18.26 -37.82 -5.63
CA ASN A 371 19.60 -38.41 -5.65
C ASN A 371 20.34 -38.36 -4.30
N GLY A 372 19.65 -38.66 -3.18
CA GLY A 372 20.27 -38.72 -1.85
C GLY A 372 20.62 -37.36 -1.23
N LYS A 373 20.17 -36.24 -1.82
CA LYS A 373 20.35 -34.89 -1.26
C LYS A 373 19.31 -34.53 -0.19
N GLY A 374 18.42 -35.47 0.17
CA GLY A 374 17.30 -35.24 1.06
C GLY A 374 16.17 -34.45 0.39
N HIS A 375 15.26 -33.93 1.22
CA HIS A 375 14.11 -33.16 0.77
C HIS A 375 14.53 -31.79 0.22
N VAL A 376 14.44 -31.64 -1.10
CA VAL A 376 14.64 -30.39 -1.83
C VAL A 376 13.28 -29.80 -2.13
N GLU A 377 12.96 -28.70 -1.48
CA GLU A 377 11.82 -27.87 -1.84
C GLU A 377 12.09 -27.22 -3.21
N TYR A 378 11.10 -27.16 -4.10
CA TYR A 378 11.28 -26.60 -5.44
C TYR A 378 10.81 -25.15 -5.56
N ALA A 379 9.56 -24.90 -5.16
CA ALA A 379 8.89 -23.60 -5.20
C ALA A 379 7.73 -23.61 -4.20
N ASP A 380 7.26 -22.44 -3.78
CA ASP A 380 6.16 -22.32 -2.82
C ASP A 380 4.84 -22.76 -3.45
N PHE A 381 4.59 -22.34 -4.71
CA PHE A 381 3.38 -22.72 -5.44
C PHE A 381 3.63 -22.96 -6.93
N TYR A 382 2.85 -23.89 -7.46
CA TYR A 382 2.77 -24.22 -8.88
C TYR A 382 1.31 -24.14 -9.34
N TYR A 383 1.07 -23.45 -10.45
CA TYR A 383 -0.25 -23.33 -11.04
C TYR A 383 -0.19 -23.49 -12.55
N ARG A 384 -0.91 -24.45 -13.12
CA ARG A 384 -0.95 -24.73 -14.57
C ARG A 384 -2.35 -24.52 -15.13
N TYR A 385 -2.41 -23.88 -16.30
CA TYR A 385 -3.57 -23.90 -17.17
C TYR A 385 -3.12 -24.19 -18.61
N LYS A 386 -3.52 -25.34 -19.17
CA LYS A 386 -3.06 -25.82 -20.48
C LYS A 386 -1.52 -25.94 -20.51
N ASN A 387 -0.85 -25.28 -21.47
CA ASN A 387 0.60 -25.22 -21.61
C ASN A 387 1.23 -23.99 -20.92
N LYS A 388 0.49 -23.29 -20.06
CA LYS A 388 1.01 -22.17 -19.27
C LYS A 388 1.19 -22.63 -17.83
N VAL A 389 2.39 -22.44 -17.29
CA VAL A 389 2.76 -22.79 -15.92
C VAL A 389 3.19 -21.51 -15.23
N LEU A 390 2.69 -21.30 -14.01
CA LEU A 390 3.08 -20.26 -13.11
C LEU A 390 3.94 -20.91 -12.01
N LEU A 391 5.17 -20.41 -11.85
CA LEU A 391 6.08 -20.81 -10.77
C LEU A 391 6.22 -19.63 -9.83
N ILE A 392 5.88 -19.85 -8.56
CA ILE A 392 5.63 -18.77 -7.62
C ILE A 392 6.59 -18.90 -6.45
N GLU A 393 7.25 -17.79 -6.14
CA GLU A 393 7.91 -17.58 -4.86
C GLU A 393 7.10 -16.55 -4.08
N ALA A 394 6.68 -16.90 -2.87
CA ALA A 394 5.92 -16.07 -1.95
C ALA A 394 6.82 -15.53 -0.84
N LYS A 395 6.65 -14.25 -0.49
CA LYS A 395 7.36 -13.63 0.63
C LYS A 395 6.43 -12.72 1.44
N SER A 396 6.35 -13.00 2.74
CA SER A 396 5.60 -12.23 3.73
C SER A 396 6.36 -11.01 4.28
N ASN A 397 7.62 -10.84 3.84
CA ASN A 397 8.53 -9.81 4.34
C ASN A 397 7.97 -8.38 4.19
N TYR A 398 8.35 -7.55 5.16
CA TYR A 398 8.13 -6.11 5.19
C TYR A 398 9.45 -5.39 4.88
N LEU A 399 9.39 -4.16 4.36
CA LEU A 399 10.57 -3.34 4.09
C LEU A 399 10.92 -2.42 5.29
N PRO A 400 11.86 -2.79 6.18
CA PRO A 400 12.20 -1.96 7.33
C PRO A 400 13.04 -0.72 6.95
N LEU A 401 12.84 0.37 7.70
CA LEU A 401 13.65 1.59 7.59
C LEU A 401 15.14 1.33 7.87
N ILE A 402 15.44 0.49 8.87
CA ILE A 402 16.81 0.27 9.38
C ILE A 402 17.80 -0.25 8.33
N ASN A 403 17.32 -0.81 7.23
CA ASN A 403 18.17 -1.32 6.15
C ASN A 403 18.58 -0.23 5.14
N GLY A 404 18.14 1.02 5.32
CA GLY A 404 18.49 2.16 4.47
C GLY A 404 17.81 2.20 3.10
N PHE A 405 17.01 1.18 2.75
CA PHE A 405 16.34 1.10 1.44
C PHE A 405 15.35 2.24 1.19
N LYS A 406 14.73 2.79 2.25
CA LYS A 406 13.77 3.91 2.19
C LYS A 406 14.42 5.28 2.45
N THR A 407 15.74 5.38 2.41
CA THR A 407 16.46 6.64 2.67
C THR A 407 17.53 6.94 1.62
N VAL A 408 17.43 6.32 0.43
CA VAL A 408 18.35 6.56 -0.67
C VAL A 408 18.03 7.91 -1.32
N ASN A 409 18.90 8.91 -1.12
CA ASN A 409 18.77 10.22 -1.76
C ASN A 409 19.80 10.40 -2.88
N THR A 410 21.06 10.05 -2.59
CA THR A 410 22.21 10.21 -3.48
C THR A 410 22.75 8.88 -4.00
N ILE A 411 23.63 8.94 -5.01
CA ILE A 411 24.37 7.75 -5.48
C ILE A 411 25.23 7.14 -4.36
N ALA A 412 25.77 7.98 -3.47
CA ALA A 412 26.57 7.50 -2.34
C ALA A 412 25.73 6.67 -1.36
N ASP A 413 24.48 7.07 -1.10
CA ASP A 413 23.54 6.30 -0.26
C ASP A 413 23.22 4.96 -0.92
N PHE A 414 22.95 4.97 -2.24
CA PHE A 414 22.70 3.75 -3.00
C PHE A 414 23.87 2.76 -2.99
N ASN A 415 25.10 3.25 -3.00
CA ASN A 415 26.27 2.37 -2.93
C ASN A 415 26.49 1.75 -1.55
N LYS A 416 25.83 2.25 -0.50
CA LYS A 416 25.91 1.69 0.87
C LYS A 416 24.88 0.57 1.11
N ILE A 417 23.79 0.52 0.34
CA ILE A 417 22.75 -0.48 0.56
C ILE A 417 23.11 -1.85 -0.03
N ASN A 418 22.67 -2.92 0.64
CA ASN A 418 22.86 -4.28 0.15
C ASN A 418 21.74 -4.67 -0.82
N VAL A 419 21.93 -4.33 -2.10
CA VAL A 419 20.98 -4.62 -3.19
C VAL A 419 20.75 -6.13 -3.38
N ASN A 420 21.77 -6.96 -3.19
CA ASN A 420 21.61 -8.41 -3.32
C ASN A 420 20.74 -8.99 -2.20
N GLN A 421 20.92 -8.51 -0.97
CA GLN A 421 20.06 -8.90 0.16
C GLN A 421 18.61 -8.46 -0.09
N PHE A 422 18.39 -7.26 -0.62
CA PHE A 422 17.05 -6.81 -1.00
C PHE A 422 16.36 -7.77 -1.97
N TYR A 423 17.01 -8.15 -3.07
CA TYR A 423 16.42 -9.11 -4.00
C TYR A 423 16.24 -10.51 -3.40
N LYS A 424 17.10 -10.90 -2.45
CA LYS A 424 16.96 -12.16 -1.71
C LYS A 424 15.71 -12.14 -0.83
N ASP A 425 15.51 -11.07 -0.07
CA ASP A 425 14.39 -10.88 0.86
C ASP A 425 13.04 -10.88 0.12
N PHE A 426 13.02 -10.45 -1.14
CA PHE A 426 11.84 -10.48 -2.00
C PHE A 426 11.78 -11.68 -2.96
N GLY A 427 12.59 -12.71 -2.74
CA GLY A 427 12.46 -14.01 -3.41
C GLY A 427 13.00 -14.09 -4.85
N LEU A 428 13.53 -13.00 -5.42
CA LEU A 428 14.01 -12.98 -6.80
C LEU A 428 15.17 -13.96 -7.02
N LEU A 429 16.10 -14.03 -6.05
CA LEU A 429 17.24 -14.94 -6.11
C LEU A 429 16.78 -16.41 -6.10
N GLN A 430 15.88 -16.76 -5.19
CA GLN A 430 15.32 -18.11 -5.10
C GLN A 430 14.62 -18.49 -6.41
N LEU A 431 13.76 -17.62 -6.93
CA LEU A 431 13.04 -17.86 -8.18
C LEU A 431 13.99 -18.13 -9.38
N VAL A 432 15.11 -17.41 -9.49
CA VAL A 432 16.07 -17.66 -10.58
C VAL A 432 16.90 -18.92 -10.32
N GLU A 433 17.53 -19.01 -9.15
CA GLU A 433 18.58 -20.00 -8.88
C GLU A 433 18.03 -21.39 -8.54
N LYS A 434 16.93 -21.44 -7.78
CA LYS A 434 16.31 -22.69 -7.32
C LYS A 434 15.19 -23.12 -8.28
N THR A 435 14.39 -22.19 -8.76
CA THR A 435 13.16 -22.54 -9.49
C THR A 435 13.36 -22.64 -11.00
N LEU A 436 13.96 -21.62 -11.63
CA LEU A 436 14.10 -21.59 -13.10
C LEU A 436 15.35 -22.32 -13.60
N PHE A 437 16.51 -22.09 -12.98
CA PHE A 437 17.76 -22.75 -13.38
C PHE A 437 17.65 -24.28 -13.29
N LYS A 438 16.97 -24.78 -12.25
CA LYS A 438 16.76 -26.21 -12.03
C LYS A 438 15.51 -26.79 -12.68
N PHE A 439 14.76 -25.99 -13.44
CA PHE A 439 13.48 -26.42 -14.02
C PHE A 439 13.59 -27.72 -14.82
N ASN A 440 14.62 -27.86 -15.66
CA ASN A 440 14.79 -29.07 -16.48
C ASN A 440 15.08 -30.33 -15.66
N GLU A 441 15.76 -30.18 -14.51
CA GLU A 441 16.05 -31.26 -13.56
C GLU A 441 14.79 -31.63 -12.78
N TYR A 442 14.03 -30.65 -12.31
CA TYR A 442 12.95 -30.85 -11.34
C TYR A 442 11.58 -31.13 -11.98
N LYS A 443 11.35 -30.72 -13.23
CA LYS A 443 10.05 -30.88 -13.91
C LYS A 443 9.56 -32.33 -14.01
N THR A 444 10.46 -33.32 -13.98
CA THR A 444 10.09 -34.75 -14.04
C THR A 444 9.51 -35.28 -12.74
N PHE A 445 9.77 -34.61 -11.62
CA PHE A 445 9.30 -34.96 -10.28
C PHE A 445 7.96 -34.30 -9.93
N ILE A 446 7.56 -33.26 -10.67
CA ILE A 446 6.26 -32.60 -10.52
C ILE A 446 5.16 -33.61 -10.85
N LYS A 447 4.30 -33.90 -9.86
CA LYS A 447 3.14 -34.81 -9.99
C LYS A 447 1.98 -34.16 -10.75
N ASP A 448 2.23 -33.76 -12.00
CA ASP A 448 1.23 -33.22 -12.94
C ASP A 448 1.17 -34.12 -14.19
N PRO A 449 0.22 -35.05 -14.28
CA PRO A 449 0.14 -36.01 -15.39
C PRO A 449 -0.03 -35.35 -16.76
N GLU A 450 -0.66 -34.17 -16.80
CA GLU A 450 -0.93 -33.45 -18.06
C GLU A 450 0.21 -32.53 -18.49
N PHE A 451 1.21 -32.33 -17.64
CA PHE A 451 2.39 -31.52 -17.94
C PHE A 451 3.16 -32.04 -19.17
N ARG A 452 3.04 -33.34 -19.48
CA ARG A 452 3.73 -34.02 -20.60
C ARG A 452 3.02 -33.88 -21.97
N LYS A 453 1.96 -33.08 -22.09
CA LYS A 453 1.22 -32.91 -23.36
C LYS A 453 2.01 -32.07 -24.39
N LYS A 454 1.80 -32.37 -25.69
CA LYS A 454 2.50 -31.77 -26.84
C LYS A 454 2.38 -30.23 -26.87
N GLY A 455 3.50 -29.53 -27.10
CA GLY A 455 3.57 -28.08 -27.36
C GLY A 455 4.71 -27.36 -26.63
N LYS A 456 5.02 -26.12 -27.01
CA LYS A 456 5.97 -25.25 -26.28
C LYS A 456 5.33 -24.81 -24.96
N LEU A 457 5.96 -25.14 -23.84
CA LEU A 457 5.54 -24.74 -22.50
C LEU A 457 5.84 -23.26 -22.28
N LYS A 458 4.92 -22.50 -21.68
CA LYS A 458 5.15 -21.10 -21.28
C LYS A 458 5.23 -21.01 -19.76
N ILE A 459 6.40 -20.67 -19.23
CA ILE A 459 6.65 -20.47 -17.80
C ILE A 459 6.46 -18.99 -17.48
N TYR A 460 5.60 -18.69 -16.52
CA TYR A 460 5.37 -17.39 -15.95
C TYR A 460 6.01 -17.38 -14.56
N PRO A 461 7.18 -16.74 -14.39
CA PRO A 461 7.76 -16.54 -13.07
C PRO A 461 6.98 -15.45 -12.31
N LEU A 462 6.63 -15.71 -11.05
CA LEU A 462 5.86 -14.80 -10.21
C LEU A 462 6.50 -14.63 -8.83
N LEU A 463 6.65 -13.38 -8.39
CA LEU A 463 6.83 -13.02 -6.99
C LEU A 463 5.47 -12.61 -6.41
N LEU A 464 5.04 -13.30 -5.37
CA LEU A 464 3.81 -13.00 -4.65
C LEU A 464 4.14 -12.42 -3.28
N LEU A 465 3.88 -11.13 -3.10
CA LEU A 465 4.45 -10.35 -2.00
C LEU A 465 3.37 -9.78 -1.08
N ASN A 466 3.65 -9.75 0.22
CA ASN A 466 2.81 -9.03 1.17
C ASN A 466 3.01 -7.50 1.07
N GLU A 467 4.26 -7.07 0.86
CA GLU A 467 4.64 -5.67 0.80
C GLU A 467 4.20 -5.03 -0.54
N PRO A 468 3.27 -4.05 -0.54
CA PRO A 468 2.74 -3.46 -1.77
C PRO A 468 3.75 -2.60 -2.53
N ILE A 469 4.75 -2.02 -1.86
CA ILE A 469 5.70 -1.07 -2.48
C ILE A 469 6.46 -1.67 -3.68
N ILE A 470 6.65 -3.00 -3.68
CA ILE A 470 7.38 -3.71 -4.74
C ILE A 470 6.51 -3.96 -5.98
N SER A 471 5.18 -3.92 -5.83
CA SER A 471 4.24 -4.09 -6.94
C SER A 471 4.03 -2.80 -7.75
N LEU A 472 4.62 -1.69 -7.30
CA LEU A 472 4.56 -0.39 -7.97
C LEU A 472 5.48 -0.32 -9.20
N GLY A 473 5.20 0.63 -10.09
CA GLY A 473 5.84 0.78 -11.39
C GLY A 473 7.37 0.73 -11.40
N PRO A 474 8.06 1.66 -10.70
CA PRO A 474 9.53 1.70 -10.68
C PRO A 474 10.15 0.40 -10.13
N SER A 475 9.56 -0.17 -9.09
CA SER A 475 9.99 -1.43 -8.48
C SER A 475 9.84 -2.60 -9.47
N ASN A 476 8.68 -2.73 -10.11
CA ASN A 476 8.42 -3.76 -11.10
C ASN A 476 9.42 -3.71 -12.26
N LEU A 477 9.72 -2.51 -12.75
CA LEU A 477 10.69 -2.26 -13.81
C LEU A 477 12.11 -2.71 -13.40
N ALA A 478 12.57 -2.31 -12.21
CA ALA A 478 13.90 -2.67 -11.71
C ALA A 478 14.04 -4.19 -11.51
N PHE A 479 13.06 -4.84 -10.88
CA PHE A 479 13.06 -6.29 -10.66
C PHE A 479 13.06 -7.08 -11.98
N ARG A 480 12.28 -6.66 -12.99
CA ARG A 480 12.29 -7.31 -14.31
C ARG A 480 13.62 -7.22 -15.01
N LYS A 481 14.25 -6.05 -14.96
CA LYS A 481 15.57 -5.86 -15.54
C LYS A 481 16.59 -6.74 -14.82
N LYS A 482 16.57 -6.75 -13.49
CA LYS A 482 17.45 -7.60 -12.69
C LYS A 482 17.24 -9.08 -12.99
N PHE A 483 15.99 -9.50 -13.12
CA PHE A 483 15.61 -10.86 -13.48
C PHE A 483 16.25 -11.29 -14.82
N ASP A 484 16.10 -10.47 -15.86
CA ASP A 484 16.68 -10.76 -17.18
C ASP A 484 18.21 -10.78 -17.16
N GLU A 485 18.84 -9.90 -16.37
CA GLU A 485 20.29 -9.92 -16.13
C GLU A 485 20.74 -11.22 -15.45
N MET A 486 19.99 -11.69 -14.44
CA MET A 486 20.30 -12.92 -13.71
C MET A 486 20.10 -14.17 -14.57
N LEU A 487 19.04 -14.24 -15.38
CA LEU A 487 18.84 -15.33 -16.33
C LEU A 487 20.01 -15.42 -17.32
N SER A 488 20.42 -14.28 -17.87
CA SER A 488 21.54 -14.19 -18.81
C SER A 488 22.85 -14.63 -18.17
N ALA A 489 23.13 -14.18 -16.94
CA ALA A 489 24.34 -14.54 -16.20
C ALA A 489 24.41 -16.05 -15.87
N LYS A 490 23.26 -16.72 -15.74
CA LYS A 490 23.18 -18.18 -15.51
C LYS A 490 23.06 -18.99 -16.81
N GLY A 491 23.12 -18.35 -17.98
CA GLY A 491 22.99 -19.01 -19.28
C GLY A 491 21.61 -19.61 -19.54
N ILE A 492 20.55 -19.07 -18.93
CA ILE A 492 19.18 -19.55 -19.11
C ILE A 492 18.55 -18.89 -20.34
N ASP A 493 18.34 -19.67 -21.40
CA ASP A 493 17.65 -19.21 -22.61
C ASP A 493 16.13 -19.09 -22.38
N LYS A 494 15.60 -17.88 -22.58
CA LYS A 494 14.17 -17.58 -22.45
C LYS A 494 13.32 -18.17 -23.58
N GLU A 495 13.91 -18.51 -24.73
CA GLU A 495 13.19 -18.97 -25.92
C GLU A 495 13.59 -20.37 -26.39
N PHE A 496 13.99 -21.25 -25.47
CA PHE A 496 14.35 -22.63 -25.76
C PHE A 496 13.27 -23.41 -26.56
N LYS A 497 13.64 -24.42 -27.35
CA LYS A 497 12.69 -25.13 -28.26
C LYS A 497 11.40 -25.61 -27.58
N SER A 498 11.52 -26.16 -26.36
CA SER A 498 10.39 -26.74 -25.62
C SER A 498 9.78 -25.80 -24.58
N ILE A 499 10.46 -24.70 -24.21
CA ILE A 499 10.12 -23.84 -23.08
C ILE A 499 10.28 -22.37 -23.48
N ARG A 500 9.30 -21.54 -23.12
CA ARG A 500 9.38 -20.08 -23.18
C ARG A 500 9.24 -19.51 -21.78
N ILE A 501 10.23 -18.75 -21.32
CA ILE A 501 10.17 -18.03 -20.04
C ILE A 501 9.65 -16.62 -20.31
N MET A 502 8.49 -16.32 -19.74
CA MET A 502 7.84 -15.02 -19.83
C MET A 502 8.53 -14.00 -18.90
N PRO A 503 8.31 -12.69 -19.07
CA PRO A 503 8.80 -11.68 -18.14
C PRO A 503 8.34 -11.93 -16.70
N LEU A 504 9.13 -11.44 -15.73
CA LEU A 504 8.79 -11.51 -14.32
C LEU A 504 7.47 -10.80 -14.03
N SER A 505 6.56 -11.48 -13.32
CA SER A 505 5.38 -10.87 -12.73
C SER A 505 5.62 -10.64 -11.24
N ILE A 506 5.07 -9.56 -10.72
CA ILE A 506 5.04 -9.24 -9.28
C ILE A 506 3.59 -8.92 -8.96
N LEU A 507 3.06 -9.54 -7.91
CA LEU A 507 1.68 -9.39 -7.49
C LEU A 507 1.65 -9.22 -5.97
N ASN A 508 0.94 -8.20 -5.49
CA ASN A 508 0.63 -8.09 -4.08
C ASN A 508 -0.48 -9.08 -3.70
N ILE A 509 -0.47 -9.60 -2.47
CA ILE A 509 -1.53 -10.51 -2.00
C ILE A 509 -2.94 -9.91 -2.12
N SER A 510 -3.08 -8.60 -1.92
CA SER A 510 -4.37 -7.91 -2.05
C SER A 510 -4.82 -7.85 -3.52
N GLU A 511 -3.89 -7.65 -4.46
CA GLU A 511 -4.19 -7.71 -5.89
C GLU A 511 -4.58 -9.14 -6.31
N PHE A 512 -3.97 -10.17 -5.70
CA PHE A 512 -4.35 -11.55 -5.97
C PHE A 512 -5.77 -11.88 -5.48
N GLN A 513 -6.14 -11.35 -4.32
CA GLN A 513 -7.50 -11.45 -3.81
C GLN A 513 -8.51 -10.69 -4.70
N ASP A 514 -8.14 -9.50 -5.19
CA ASP A 514 -8.98 -8.68 -6.09
C ASP A 514 -9.31 -9.38 -7.43
N ILE A 515 -8.55 -10.40 -7.84
CA ILE A 515 -8.79 -11.11 -9.10
C ILE A 515 -9.42 -12.49 -8.92
N GLU A 516 -9.49 -13.00 -7.69
CA GLU A 516 -9.95 -14.36 -7.37
C GLU A 516 -11.32 -14.67 -8.00
N GLN A 517 -12.33 -13.83 -7.71
CA GLN A 517 -13.70 -14.08 -8.16
C GLN A 517 -13.84 -14.05 -9.68
N SER A 518 -13.12 -13.13 -10.34
CA SER A 518 -13.14 -13.00 -11.80
C SER A 518 -12.52 -14.22 -12.48
N ILE A 519 -11.51 -14.84 -11.87
CA ILE A 519 -10.92 -16.09 -12.35
C ILE A 519 -11.86 -17.28 -12.11
N ILE A 520 -12.50 -17.35 -10.94
CA ILE A 520 -13.51 -18.38 -10.59
C ILE A 520 -14.68 -18.35 -11.58
N ASP A 521 -15.24 -17.17 -11.83
CA ASP A 521 -16.35 -16.96 -12.75
C ASP A 521 -15.93 -17.07 -14.24
N ARG A 522 -14.62 -17.16 -14.51
CA ARG A 522 -14.01 -17.27 -15.84
C ARG A 522 -14.20 -16.03 -16.73
N ASP A 523 -14.50 -14.89 -16.11
CA ASP A 523 -14.55 -13.59 -16.79
C ASP A 523 -13.14 -13.18 -17.27
N GLN A 524 -12.11 -13.52 -16.49
CA GLN A 524 -10.71 -13.28 -16.80
C GLN A 524 -9.84 -14.52 -16.57
N CYS A 525 -8.67 -14.52 -17.20
CA CYS A 525 -7.62 -15.50 -16.95
C CYS A 525 -6.38 -14.79 -16.42
N LEU A 526 -5.77 -15.31 -15.35
CA LEU A 526 -4.56 -14.76 -14.74
C LEU A 526 -3.45 -14.47 -15.78
N PHE A 527 -3.23 -15.42 -16.68
CA PHE A 527 -2.23 -15.29 -17.75
C PHE A 527 -2.56 -14.18 -18.76
N ASN A 528 -3.83 -13.84 -18.98
CA ASN A 528 -4.22 -12.76 -19.87
C ASN A 528 -3.92 -11.41 -19.22
N LEU A 529 -4.19 -11.25 -17.92
CA LEU A 529 -3.83 -10.05 -17.17
C LEU A 529 -2.32 -9.79 -17.21
N PHE A 530 -1.51 -10.84 -17.01
CA PHE A 530 -0.05 -10.73 -17.15
C PHE A 530 0.37 -10.33 -18.57
N GLN A 531 -0.24 -10.92 -19.61
CA GLN A 531 0.07 -10.56 -21.00
C GLN A 531 -0.28 -9.10 -21.32
N MET A 532 -1.42 -8.61 -20.84
CA MET A 532 -1.81 -7.20 -20.97
C MET A 532 -0.80 -6.30 -20.25
N HIS A 533 -0.41 -6.67 -19.03
CA HIS A 533 0.59 -5.92 -18.27
C HIS A 533 1.95 -5.89 -18.98
N PHE A 534 2.46 -7.03 -19.45
CA PHE A 534 3.70 -7.10 -20.23
C PHE A 534 3.65 -6.26 -21.51
N SER A 535 2.49 -6.22 -22.17
CA SER A 535 2.31 -5.44 -23.41
C SER A 535 2.33 -3.94 -23.16
N ALA A 536 1.80 -3.49 -22.02
CA ALA A 536 1.78 -2.10 -21.58
C ALA A 536 3.13 -1.62 -21.02
N THR A 537 3.94 -2.54 -20.51
CA THR A 537 5.22 -2.25 -19.84
C THR A 537 6.44 -2.70 -20.64
N ASP A 538 6.26 -2.83 -21.96
CA ASP A 538 7.33 -3.19 -22.87
C ASP A 538 8.43 -2.12 -22.88
N PHE A 539 9.66 -2.52 -22.53
CA PHE A 539 10.83 -1.64 -22.48
C PHE A 539 11.16 -0.96 -23.82
N THR A 540 10.68 -1.50 -24.93
CA THR A 540 10.86 -0.88 -26.25
C THR A 540 9.95 0.33 -26.45
N LYS A 541 8.83 0.41 -25.70
CA LYS A 541 7.80 1.45 -25.83
C LYS A 541 7.95 2.60 -24.83
N ILE A 542 8.93 2.53 -23.92
CA ILE A 542 9.16 3.59 -22.89
C ILE A 542 9.32 4.96 -23.54
N LYS A 543 10.00 5.03 -24.69
CA LYS A 543 10.25 6.27 -25.42
C LYS A 543 8.99 6.91 -26.02
N THR A 544 7.91 6.14 -26.18
CA THR A 544 6.72 6.58 -26.91
C THR A 544 5.48 6.71 -26.04
N THR A 545 5.34 5.94 -24.95
CA THR A 545 4.10 5.96 -24.16
C THR A 545 4.25 6.34 -22.69
N HIS A 546 5.46 6.51 -22.13
CA HIS A 546 5.68 6.71 -20.68
C HIS A 546 5.01 5.64 -19.76
N GLU A 547 4.39 4.59 -20.33
CA GLU A 547 3.59 3.56 -19.63
C GLU A 547 4.44 2.42 -19.04
N ALA A 548 5.76 2.47 -19.22
CA ALA A 548 6.70 1.45 -18.80
C ALA A 548 6.62 1.06 -17.32
N ALA A 549 6.23 2.02 -16.49
CA ALA A 549 6.08 1.89 -15.05
C ALA A 549 4.61 1.69 -14.64
N THR A 550 3.75 1.17 -15.52
CA THR A 550 2.36 0.84 -15.17
C THR A 550 2.34 -0.34 -14.19
N PRO A 551 1.82 -0.22 -12.95
CA PRO A 551 1.64 -1.36 -12.06
C PRO A 551 0.49 -2.27 -12.50
N LEU A 552 0.52 -3.53 -12.08
CA LEU A 552 -0.49 -4.53 -12.46
C LEU A 552 -1.89 -4.17 -11.94
N SER A 553 -2.00 -3.53 -10.77
CA SER A 553 -3.26 -2.97 -10.24
C SER A 553 -4.01 -2.07 -11.21
N ILE A 554 -3.33 -1.30 -12.07
CA ILE A 554 -4.01 -0.48 -13.09
C ILE A 554 -4.70 -1.37 -14.14
N ILE A 555 -4.04 -2.45 -14.56
CA ILE A 555 -4.63 -3.43 -15.49
C ILE A 555 -5.83 -4.13 -14.84
N ILE A 556 -5.69 -4.55 -13.58
CA ILE A 556 -6.78 -5.15 -12.79
C ILE A 556 -7.97 -4.19 -12.70
N ASN A 557 -7.73 -2.93 -12.34
CA ASN A 557 -8.77 -1.93 -12.18
C ASN A 557 -9.51 -1.61 -13.49
N LYS A 558 -8.81 -1.65 -14.63
CA LYS A 558 -9.40 -1.39 -15.95
C LYS A 558 -10.24 -2.55 -16.47
N HIS A 559 -9.86 -3.79 -16.14
CA HIS A 559 -10.43 -4.99 -16.78
C HIS A 559 -11.31 -5.83 -15.85
N ILE A 560 -11.30 -5.59 -14.54
CA ILE A 560 -12.14 -6.29 -13.56
C ILE A 560 -13.08 -5.27 -12.91
N PRO A 561 -14.41 -5.42 -13.08
CA PRO A 561 -15.38 -4.51 -12.50
C PRO A 561 -15.37 -4.63 -10.97
N HIS A 562 -15.68 -3.52 -10.28
CA HIS A 562 -15.56 -3.42 -8.81
C HIS A 562 -16.29 -4.56 -8.07
N HIS A 563 -17.50 -4.91 -8.48
CA HIS A 563 -18.25 -6.00 -7.84
C HIS A 563 -17.59 -7.37 -8.00
N LYS A 564 -16.73 -7.59 -9.01
CA LYS A 564 -15.97 -8.84 -9.19
C LYS A 564 -14.62 -8.84 -8.49
N LYS A 565 -14.27 -7.77 -7.77
CA LYS A 565 -13.04 -7.73 -6.97
C LYS A 565 -13.22 -8.37 -5.59
N ILE A 566 -14.45 -8.61 -5.17
CA ILE A 566 -14.76 -9.23 -3.88
C ILE A 566 -15.24 -10.66 -4.13
N SER A 567 -14.51 -11.63 -3.61
CA SER A 567 -14.89 -13.05 -3.64
C SER A 567 -16.24 -13.30 -2.97
N LYS A 568 -17.01 -14.24 -3.53
CA LYS A 568 -18.30 -14.68 -2.96
C LYS A 568 -18.11 -15.21 -1.54
N ASP A 569 -16.95 -15.76 -1.20
CA ASP A 569 -16.66 -16.24 0.15
C ASP A 569 -16.52 -15.10 1.14
N VAL A 570 -15.87 -13.99 0.75
CA VAL A 570 -15.83 -12.75 1.55
C VAL A 570 -17.25 -12.23 1.81
N ARG A 571 -18.16 -12.37 0.84
CA ARG A 571 -19.55 -11.93 1.00
C ARG A 571 -20.35 -12.76 2.00
N LYS A 572 -19.90 -13.97 2.36
CA LYS A 572 -20.57 -14.82 3.36
C LYS A 572 -20.39 -14.29 4.79
N PHE A 573 -19.39 -13.43 5.02
CA PHE A 573 -19.16 -12.81 6.32
C PHE A 573 -20.21 -11.73 6.59
N LYS A 574 -21.34 -12.14 7.17
CA LYS A 574 -22.52 -11.27 7.42
C LYS A 574 -22.17 -10.00 8.20
N TRP A 575 -21.15 -10.02 9.04
CA TRP A 575 -20.68 -8.86 9.82
C TRP A 575 -19.93 -7.82 8.99
N LEU A 576 -19.50 -8.13 7.76
CA LEU A 576 -18.99 -7.15 6.79
C LEU A 576 -20.11 -6.30 6.15
N GLY A 577 -21.39 -6.55 6.51
CA GLY A 577 -22.52 -5.69 6.11
C GLY A 577 -23.15 -6.00 4.75
N PHE A 578 -22.70 -7.05 4.04
CA PHE A 578 -23.18 -7.41 2.69
C PHE A 578 -24.67 -7.77 2.58
N ASN A 579 -25.37 -8.02 3.70
CA ASN A 579 -26.79 -8.40 3.71
C ASN A 579 -27.76 -7.24 3.94
N LYS A 580 -27.30 -5.99 3.91
CA LYS A 580 -28.22 -4.86 3.80
C LYS A 580 -28.41 -4.53 2.33
N ASN A 581 -29.46 -5.10 1.74
CA ASN A 581 -30.06 -4.58 0.50
C ASN A 581 -30.44 -3.11 0.74
N LYS A 582 -29.57 -2.17 0.34
CA LYS A 582 -29.90 -0.78 0.04
C LYS A 582 -29.00 -0.31 -1.09
#